data_AF-A5FU19-F1
#
_entry.id   AF-A5FU19-F1
#
_cell.length_a   1.000
_cell.length_b   1.000
_cell.length_c   1.000
_cell.angle_alpha   90.00
_cell.angle_beta   90.00
_cell.angle_gamma   90.00
#
_symmetry.space_group_name_H-M   'P 1'
#
loop_
_entity.id
_entity.type
_entity.pdbx_description
1 polymer ?
#
loop_
_entity_poly.entity_id
_entity_poly.type
_entity_poly.pdbx_seq_one_letter_code
_entity_poly.pdbx_strand_id
1 'polypeptide(L)'
;MDIFDRPELTEPPRRLFAALERASASFARLDQALTMHPLSSAFLFRFRLDAVRRQAGADGQLIEPWHLAALLEGVRLRMDPYLRRPSGSVG
;
A
#
# COMPACT_ATOMS: atom_id res chain seq x y z
N MET A 1 30.90 -27.46 -18.16
CA MET A 1 29.71 -27.84 -17.39
C MET A 1 28.93 -26.56 -17.16
N ASP A 2 27.83 -26.41 -17.89
CA ASP A 2 27.04 -25.18 -17.95
C ASP A 2 26.19 -25.05 -16.68
N ILE A 3 26.09 -23.84 -16.12
CA ILE A 3 25.36 -23.60 -14.85
C ILE A 3 23.85 -23.84 -15.02
N PHE A 4 23.37 -23.84 -16.28
CA PHE A 4 21.99 -24.09 -16.67
C PHE A 4 21.62 -25.58 -16.76
N ASP A 5 22.56 -26.49 -16.56
CA ASP A 5 22.35 -27.95 -16.72
C ASP A 5 21.97 -28.66 -15.39
N ARG A 6 21.61 -27.90 -14.35
CA ARG A 6 21.14 -28.44 -13.06
C ARG A 6 19.62 -28.33 -12.94
N PRO A 7 18.86 -29.43 -13.11
CA PRO A 7 17.39 -29.41 -13.09
C PRO A 7 16.80 -29.01 -11.72
N GLU A 8 17.60 -29.11 -10.66
CA GLU A 8 17.18 -28.86 -9.27
C GLU A 8 17.10 -27.35 -8.94
N LEU A 9 17.68 -26.49 -9.78
CA LEU A 9 17.65 -25.04 -9.66
C LEU A 9 16.64 -24.36 -10.59
N THR A 10 15.95 -25.10 -11.47
CA THR A 10 15.14 -24.53 -12.57
C THR A 10 13.63 -24.41 -12.31
N GLU A 11 13.08 -25.17 -11.36
CA GLU A 11 11.66 -25.10 -10.99
C GLU A 11 11.26 -23.78 -10.27
N PRO A 12 12.02 -23.31 -9.25
CA PRO A 12 11.70 -22.06 -8.55
C PRO A 12 11.75 -20.82 -9.45
N PRO A 13 12.76 -20.63 -10.32
CA PRO A 13 12.82 -19.49 -11.25
C PRO A 13 11.62 -19.47 -12.19
N ARG A 14 11.22 -20.62 -12.75
CA ARG A 14 10.08 -20.69 -13.68
C ARG A 14 8.77 -20.23 -13.01
N ARG A 15 8.52 -20.68 -11.77
CA ARG A 15 7.34 -20.25 -11.00
C ARG A 15 7.38 -18.76 -10.69
N LEU A 16 8.55 -18.21 -10.35
CA LEU A 16 8.75 -16.78 -10.13
C LEU A 16 8.49 -15.97 -11.39
N PHE A 17 9.05 -16.37 -12.54
CA PHE A 17 8.82 -15.70 -13.82
C PHE A 17 7.35 -15.74 -14.22
N ALA A 18 6.67 -16.87 -14.07
CA ALA A 18 5.24 -16.98 -14.34
C ALA A 18 4.38 -16.14 -13.37
N ALA A 19 4.82 -15.99 -12.11
CA ALA A 19 4.15 -15.10 -11.15
C ALA A 19 4.36 -13.62 -11.50
N LEU A 20 5.58 -13.26 -11.91
CA LEU A 20 5.93 -11.90 -12.33
C LEU A 20 5.20 -11.50 -13.61
N GLU A 21 5.11 -12.39 -14.60
CA GLU A 21 4.36 -12.18 -15.83
C GLU A 21 2.88 -11.91 -15.53
N ARG A 22 2.24 -12.75 -14.70
CA ARG A 22 0.84 -12.56 -14.28
C ARG A 22 0.63 -11.26 -13.51
N ALA A 23 1.56 -10.91 -12.62
CA ALA A 23 1.51 -9.65 -11.89
C ALA A 23 1.61 -8.46 -12.84
N SER A 24 2.60 -8.47 -13.74
CA SER A 24 2.83 -7.42 -14.74
C SER A 24 1.63 -7.24 -15.68
N ALA A 25 1.06 -8.33 -16.18
CA ALA A 25 -0.15 -8.30 -17.00
C ALA A 25 -1.36 -7.75 -16.23
N SER A 26 -1.47 -8.03 -14.93
CA SER A 26 -2.54 -7.49 -14.09
C SER A 26 -2.38 -5.98 -13.88
N PHE A 27 -1.14 -5.51 -13.66
CA PHE A 27 -0.85 -4.07 -13.58
C PHE A 27 -1.14 -3.35 -14.90
N ALA A 28 -0.76 -3.91 -16.04
CA ALA A 28 -1.06 -3.33 -17.35
C ALA A 28 -2.58 -3.21 -17.61
N ARG A 29 -3.37 -4.23 -17.24
CA ARG A 29 -4.84 -4.16 -17.35
C ARG A 29 -5.44 -3.12 -16.41
N LEU A 30 -4.92 -3.01 -15.20
CA LEU A 30 -5.33 -1.98 -14.25
C LEU A 30 -5.03 -0.58 -14.78
N ASP A 31 -3.82 -0.36 -15.30
CA ASP A 31 -3.39 0.92 -15.88
C ASP A 31 -4.28 1.32 -17.07
N GLN A 32 -4.55 0.38 -17.98
CA GLN A 32 -5.46 0.58 -19.09
C GLN A 32 -6.88 0.94 -18.62
N ALA A 33 -7.40 0.27 -17.60
CA ALA A 33 -8.72 0.54 -17.05
C ALA A 33 -8.81 1.93 -16.39
N LEU A 34 -7.71 2.40 -15.79
CA LEU A 34 -7.64 3.69 -15.11
C LEU A 34 -7.37 4.87 -16.06
N THR A 35 -6.77 4.65 -17.22
CA THR A 35 -6.30 5.70 -18.16
C THR A 35 -7.36 6.76 -18.49
N MET A 36 -8.63 6.38 -18.61
CA MET A 36 -9.75 7.31 -18.89
C MET A 36 -10.82 7.28 -17.80
N HIS A 37 -10.51 6.70 -16.63
CA HIS A 37 -11.50 6.55 -15.58
C HIS A 37 -11.65 7.90 -14.83
N PRO A 38 -12.87 8.41 -14.65
CA PRO A 38 -13.09 9.70 -13.96
C PRO A 38 -12.62 9.69 -12.50
N LEU A 39 -12.50 8.51 -11.89
CA LEU A 39 -12.01 8.33 -10.51
C LEU A 39 -10.55 7.86 -10.44
N SER A 40 -9.78 7.94 -11.54
CA SER A 40 -8.39 7.46 -11.60
C SER A 40 -7.53 8.10 -10.51
N SER A 41 -7.63 9.42 -10.31
CA SER A 41 -6.91 10.16 -9.27
C SER A 41 -7.26 9.69 -7.86
N ALA A 42 -8.55 9.48 -7.57
CA ALA A 42 -9.01 9.00 -6.27
C ALA A 42 -8.55 7.56 -5.98
N PHE A 43 -8.54 6.70 -7.01
CA PHE A 43 -8.05 5.34 -6.89
C PHE A 43 -6.54 5.31 -6.59
N LEU A 44 -5.74 6.08 -7.34
CA LEU A 44 -4.30 6.20 -7.12
C LEU A 44 -3.98 6.77 -5.74
N PHE A 45 -4.75 7.78 -5.29
CA PHE A 45 -4.61 8.35 -3.96
C PHE A 45 -4.84 7.31 -2.86
N ARG A 46 -5.92 6.53 -2.98
CA ARG A 46 -6.20 5.45 -2.02
C ARG A 46 -5.10 4.40 -1.97
N PHE A 47 -4.58 4.01 -3.13
CA PHE A 47 -3.50 3.02 -3.21
C PHE A 47 -2.22 3.50 -2.53
N ARG A 48 -1.87 4.78 -2.71
CA ARG A 48 -0.72 5.41 -2.02
C ARG A 48 -0.91 5.40 -0.50
N LEU A 49 -2.09 5.75 0.00
CA LEU A 49 -2.38 5.69 1.44
C LEU A 49 -2.24 4.28 2.01
N ASP A 50 -2.75 3.27 1.30
CA ASP A 50 -2.63 1.87 1.74
C ASP A 50 -1.18 1.38 1.72
N ALA A 51 -0.36 1.82 0.75
CA ALA A 51 1.07 1.52 0.73
C ALA A 51 1.80 2.15 1.92
N VAL A 52 1.54 3.43 2.22
CA VAL A 52 2.12 4.12 3.40
C VAL A 52 1.70 3.43 4.69
N ARG A 53 0.43 3.03 4.83
CA ARG A 53 -0.06 2.30 6.00
C ARG A 53 0.66 0.97 6.19
N ARG A 54 0.88 0.19 5.11
CA ARG A 54 1.61 -1.08 5.19
C ARG A 54 3.06 -0.88 5.61
N GLN A 55 3.73 0.13 5.04
CA GLN A 55 5.10 0.46 5.41
C GLN A 55 5.19 0.86 6.88
N ALA A 56 4.31 1.75 7.34
CA ALA A 56 4.25 2.15 8.73
C ALA A 56 3.99 0.95 9.67
N GLY A 57 3.13 0.02 9.26
CA GLY A 57 2.91 -1.23 10.00
C GLY A 57 4.15 -2.10 10.11
N ALA A 58 4.99 -2.16 9.05
CA ALA A 58 6.29 -2.82 9.10
C ALA A 58 7.26 -2.11 10.06
N ASP A 59 7.12 -0.79 10.20
CA ASP A 59 7.89 0.05 11.14
C ASP A 59 7.28 0.10 12.56
N GLY A 60 6.23 -0.69 12.83
CA GLY A 60 5.55 -0.75 14.14
C GLY A 60 4.63 0.43 14.46
N GLN A 61 4.33 1.28 13.48
CA GLN A 61 3.47 2.45 13.61
C GLN A 61 2.05 2.15 13.14
N LEU A 62 1.06 2.70 13.83
CA LEU A 62 -0.35 2.63 13.42
C LEU A 62 -0.75 3.95 12.75
N ILE A 63 -1.10 3.87 11.45
CA ILE A 63 -1.60 5.02 10.69
C ILE A 63 -3.06 4.78 10.33
N GLU A 64 -3.92 5.72 10.73
CA GLU A 64 -5.30 5.81 10.24
C GLU A 64 -5.30 6.44 8.83
N PRO A 65 -5.66 5.69 7.78
CA PRO A 65 -5.48 6.16 6.39
C PRO A 65 -6.31 7.40 6.05
N TRP A 66 -7.50 7.57 6.62
CA TRP A 66 -8.30 8.79 6.43
C TRP A 66 -7.77 9.99 7.21
N HIS A 67 -7.13 9.74 8.35
CA HIS A 67 -6.45 10.80 9.09
C HIS A 67 -5.25 11.32 8.30
N LEU A 68 -4.44 10.41 7.74
CA LEU A 68 -3.34 10.77 6.85
C LEU A 68 -3.83 11.51 5.59
N ALA A 69 -4.92 11.03 4.98
CA ALA A 69 -5.54 11.69 3.83
C ALA A 69 -5.87 13.15 4.13
N ALA A 70 -6.54 13.41 5.26
CA ALA A 70 -6.91 14.76 5.63
C ALA A 70 -5.70 15.65 5.94
N LEU A 71 -4.66 15.11 6.58
CA LEU A 71 -3.40 15.83 6.79
C LEU A 71 -2.74 16.25 5.47
N LEU A 72 -2.69 15.34 4.48
CA LEU A 72 -2.10 15.60 3.16
C LEU A 72 -2.91 16.64 2.36
N GLU A 73 -4.23 16.59 2.46
CA GLU A 73 -5.15 17.54 1.80
C GLU A 73 -5.33 18.86 2.58
N GLY A 74 -4.63 19.04 3.71
CA GLY A 74 -4.75 20.23 4.56
C GLY A 74 -6.10 20.36 5.28
N VAL A 75 -6.93 19.31 5.25
CA VAL A 75 -8.23 19.25 5.92
C VAL A 75 -8.00 18.98 7.41
N ARG A 76 -8.42 19.92 8.25
CA ARG A 76 -8.41 19.74 9.70
C ARG A 76 -9.55 18.81 10.09
N LEU A 77 -9.26 17.52 10.26
CA LEU A 77 -10.19 16.64 10.98
C LEU A 77 -10.28 17.17 12.41
N ARG A 78 -11.48 17.59 12.82
CA ARG A 78 -11.76 17.82 14.24
C ARG A 78 -11.63 16.47 14.93
N MET A 79 -10.44 16.20 15.49
CA MET A 79 -10.26 15.10 16.42
C MET A 79 -11.27 15.29 17.55
N ASP A 80 -12.03 14.25 17.81
CA ASP A 80 -13.00 14.21 18.89
C ASP A 80 -12.29 14.53 20.23
N PRO A 81 -12.74 15.51 21.03
CA PRO A 81 -12.11 15.88 22.30
C PRO A 81 -11.93 14.73 23.31
N TYR A 82 -12.54 13.56 23.07
CA TYR A 82 -12.46 12.39 23.96
C TYR A 82 -11.14 11.59 23.89
N LEU A 83 -10.24 11.85 22.92
CA LEU A 83 -8.88 11.29 22.94
C LEU A 83 -7.88 12.14 23.76
N ARG A 84 -8.32 13.27 24.31
CA ARG A 84 -7.53 14.00 25.31
C ARG A 84 -7.61 13.25 26.63
N ARG A 85 -6.65 12.36 26.88
CA ARG A 85 -6.40 11.75 28.20
C ARG A 85 -6.57 12.83 29.26
N PRO A 86 -7.48 12.72 30.24
CA PRO A 86 -7.48 13.62 31.38
C PRO A 86 -6.14 13.41 32.11
N SER A 87 -5.27 14.41 32.01
CA SER A 87 -4.12 14.56 32.88
C SER A 87 -4.63 14.62 34.32
N GLY A 88 -4.08 13.73 35.16
CA GLY A 88 -4.06 13.78 36.62
C GLY A 88 -5.13 14.61 37.34
N SER A 89 -6.07 13.93 37.98
CA SER A 89 -6.71 14.45 39.19
C SER A 89 -5.76 14.23 40.35
N VAL A 90 -5.03 15.28 40.74
CA VAL A 90 -4.52 15.43 42.11
C VAL A 90 -5.59 16.20 42.86
N GLY A 91 -6.09 15.60 43.93
CA GLY A 91 -7.05 16.13 44.88
C GLY A 91 -7.28 15.11 45.97
#